data_AF-A0A381RGC2-F1
#
_entry.id   AF-A0A381RGC2-F1
#
_cell.length_a   1.000
_cell.length_b   1.000
_cell.length_c   1.000
_cell.angle_alpha   90.00
_cell.angle_beta   90.00
_cell.angle_gamma   90.00
#
_symmetry.space_group_name_H-M   'P 1'
#
loop_
_entity.id
_entity.type
_entity.pdbx_description
1 polymer ?
#
loop_
_entity_poly.entity_id
_entity_poly.type
_entity_poly.pdbx_seq_one_letter_code
_entity_poly.pdbx_strand_id
1 'polypeptide(L)'
;PRDGDLIAGTHGRSIWILDDISPLRNLTADNKNKLFDTRESTQWIRINTGRKQPYFEFRGDNPPYGAIINFFSNSNKKGEISISNLAETNFYSKEINMIKGINRFIWPFTLERNENEFYNYKLKFIDLVKLLQNIAIDKKNLEKFDFNNKKSFREINLLRKNLLDKYGMYAGGEKIFGDKIYKNFNISPGKYKITITLENQEVFSDIIIV
;
A
#
# COMPACT_ATOMS: atom_id res chain seq x y z
N PRO A 1 -15.56 -28.53 0.47
CA PRO A 1 -15.60 -27.19 -0.19
C PRO A 1 -14.17 -26.74 -0.53
N ARG A 2 -13.89 -26.52 -1.82
CA ARG A 2 -12.53 -26.31 -2.33
C ARG A 2 -11.99 -24.90 -2.03
N ASP A 3 -12.86 -23.89 -2.11
CA ASP A 3 -12.43 -22.48 -2.06
C ASP A 3 -12.85 -21.76 -0.75
N GLY A 4 -13.49 -22.48 0.17
CA GLY A 4 -13.82 -21.94 1.49
C GLY A 4 -14.95 -20.90 1.49
N ASP A 5 -15.79 -20.84 0.46
CA ASP A 5 -16.97 -19.95 0.45
C ASP A 5 -18.22 -20.65 0.96
N LEU A 6 -19.09 -19.91 1.65
CA LEU A 6 -20.39 -20.39 2.13
C LEU A 6 -21.50 -19.72 1.33
N ILE A 7 -22.30 -20.54 0.65
CA ILE A 7 -23.48 -20.11 -0.09
C ILE A 7 -24.73 -20.64 0.62
N ALA A 8 -25.64 -19.73 0.99
CA ALA A 8 -26.91 -20.07 1.61
C ALA A 8 -28.08 -19.59 0.74
N GLY A 9 -28.98 -20.50 0.36
CA GLY A 9 -30.20 -20.21 -0.38
C GLY A 9 -31.42 -20.19 0.53
N THR A 10 -32.38 -19.31 0.24
CA THR A 10 -33.70 -19.30 0.89
C THR A 10 -34.79 -19.80 -0.07
N HIS A 11 -35.94 -20.22 0.46
CA HIS A 11 -37.09 -20.67 -0.35
C HIS A 11 -37.65 -19.58 -1.30
N GLY A 12 -37.27 -18.31 -1.15
CA GLY A 12 -37.83 -17.15 -1.88
C GLY A 12 -36.95 -16.55 -2.98
N ARG A 13 -35.97 -17.29 -3.51
CA ARG A 13 -34.96 -16.86 -4.52
C ARG A 13 -33.82 -15.97 -4.01
N SER A 14 -33.69 -15.74 -2.70
CA SER A 14 -32.54 -15.02 -2.15
C SER A 14 -31.35 -15.96 -1.95
N ILE A 15 -30.15 -15.49 -2.29
CA ILE A 15 -28.88 -16.18 -2.10
C ILE A 15 -27.96 -15.26 -1.28
N TRP A 16 -27.31 -15.82 -0.27
CA TRP A 16 -26.25 -15.16 0.50
C TRP A 16 -24.91 -15.82 0.18
N ILE A 17 -23.89 -15.00 -0.07
CA ILE A 17 -22.53 -15.44 -0.34
C ILE A 17 -21.65 -14.83 0.75
N LEU A 18 -21.04 -15.69 1.56
CA LEU A 18 -20.02 -15.31 2.51
C LEU A 18 -18.67 -15.82 1.99
N ASP A 19 -17.91 -14.89 1.42
CA ASP A 19 -16.57 -15.17 0.92
C ASP A 19 -15.61 -15.50 2.07
N ASP A 20 -14.84 -16.56 1.87
CA ASP A 20 -13.75 -16.98 2.74
C ASP A 20 -14.13 -17.20 4.22
N ILE A 21 -14.71 -18.37 4.50
CA ILE A 21 -14.96 -18.89 5.86
C ILE A 21 -13.72 -19.59 6.47
N SER A 22 -12.53 -19.44 5.88
CA SER A 22 -11.30 -20.05 6.42
C SER A 22 -11.01 -19.68 7.87
N PRO A 23 -11.23 -18.42 8.34
CA PRO A 23 -11.07 -18.08 9.75
C PRO A 23 -11.94 -18.93 10.66
N LEU A 24 -13.22 -19.17 10.29
CA LEU A 24 -14.17 -19.97 11.06
C LEU A 24 -13.78 -21.44 11.09
N ARG A 25 -13.31 -21.99 9.97
CA ARG A 25 -12.84 -23.39 9.88
C ARG A 25 -11.60 -23.64 10.73
N ASN A 26 -10.75 -22.63 10.86
CA ASN A 26 -9.51 -22.70 11.63
C ASN A 26 -9.70 -22.39 13.12
N LEU A 27 -10.93 -22.12 13.59
CA LEU A 27 -11.20 -21.96 15.02
C LEU A 27 -11.21 -23.32 15.73
N THR A 28 -10.39 -23.44 16.77
CA THR A 28 -10.45 -24.54 17.76
C THR A 28 -10.99 -24.05 19.10
N ALA A 29 -11.26 -24.95 20.06
CA ALA A 29 -11.73 -24.57 21.40
C ALA A 29 -10.71 -23.69 22.15
N ASP A 30 -9.41 -23.92 21.94
CA ASP A 30 -8.30 -23.23 22.61
C ASP A 30 -7.53 -22.29 21.67
N ASN A 31 -8.23 -21.44 20.92
CA ASN A 31 -7.54 -20.47 20.07
C ASN A 31 -6.75 -19.46 20.90
N LYS A 32 -5.44 -19.46 20.70
CA LYS A 32 -4.56 -18.35 21.06
C LYS A 32 -4.61 -17.28 19.98
N ASN A 33 -4.04 -16.12 20.28
CA ASN A 33 -3.84 -15.06 19.30
C ASN A 33 -3.05 -15.62 18.12
N LYS A 34 -3.54 -15.43 16.90
CA LYS A 34 -2.91 -15.97 15.68
C LYS A 34 -3.38 -15.22 14.44
N LEU A 35 -2.50 -15.17 13.44
CA LEU A 35 -2.89 -14.88 12.06
C LEU A 35 -3.54 -16.12 11.47
N PHE A 36 -4.56 -15.92 10.62
CA PHE A 36 -5.10 -16.98 9.80
C PHE A 36 -4.40 -16.97 8.44
N ASP A 37 -4.28 -18.15 7.83
CA ASP A 37 -3.77 -18.29 6.47
C ASP A 37 -4.49 -17.33 5.54
N THR A 38 -3.70 -16.53 4.83
CA THR A 38 -4.22 -15.52 3.91
C THR A 38 -4.27 -16.11 2.51
N ARG A 39 -5.42 -16.01 1.83
CA ARG A 39 -5.53 -16.38 0.42
C ARG A 39 -4.67 -15.46 -0.47
N GLU A 40 -4.29 -15.95 -1.64
CA GLU A 40 -3.66 -15.12 -2.67
C GLU A 40 -4.55 -13.91 -2.98
N SER A 41 -3.94 -12.73 -2.92
CA SER A 41 -4.67 -11.47 -2.93
C SER A 41 -4.51 -10.74 -4.26
N THR A 42 -5.59 -10.61 -5.03
CA THR A 42 -5.51 -9.98 -6.35
C THR A 42 -5.58 -8.45 -6.27
N GLN A 43 -4.54 -7.77 -6.79
CA GLN A 43 -4.54 -6.32 -6.96
C GLN A 43 -5.28 -5.90 -8.25
N TRP A 44 -6.60 -5.72 -8.15
CA TRP A 44 -7.42 -5.30 -9.28
C TRP A 44 -7.16 -3.86 -9.72
N ILE A 45 -6.93 -3.66 -11.03
CA ILE A 45 -6.83 -2.33 -11.61
C ILE A 45 -8.20 -1.67 -11.60
N ARG A 46 -8.35 -0.61 -10.81
CA ARG A 46 -9.59 0.16 -10.73
C ARG A 46 -9.66 1.15 -11.89
N ILE A 47 -10.54 0.87 -12.85
CA ILE A 47 -10.90 1.81 -13.90
C ILE A 47 -12.17 2.58 -13.53
N ASN A 48 -12.13 3.90 -13.60
CA ASN A 48 -13.32 4.72 -13.50
C ASN A 48 -13.86 4.97 -14.91
N THR A 49 -14.99 4.37 -15.23
CA THR A 49 -15.65 4.51 -16.54
C THR A 49 -16.58 5.72 -16.63
N GLY A 50 -16.57 6.62 -15.64
CA GLY A 50 -17.38 7.83 -15.61
C GLY A 50 -18.73 7.64 -14.92
N ARG A 51 -19.75 8.43 -15.32
CA ARG A 51 -21.08 8.39 -14.71
C ARG A 51 -21.75 7.05 -14.96
N LYS A 52 -22.07 6.32 -13.88
CA LYS A 52 -22.84 5.08 -13.95
C LYS A 52 -24.32 5.41 -13.81
N GLN A 53 -25.16 4.92 -14.73
CA GLN A 53 -26.61 4.97 -14.57
C GLN A 53 -27.03 4.07 -13.39
N PRO A 54 -28.13 4.40 -12.69
CA PRO A 54 -28.67 3.50 -11.67
C PRO A 54 -29.02 2.14 -12.29
N TYR A 55 -28.65 1.06 -11.60
CA TYR A 55 -28.88 -0.29 -12.10
C TYR A 55 -30.36 -0.67 -11.92
N PHE A 56 -30.95 -1.25 -12.96
CA PHE A 56 -32.28 -1.88 -12.89
C PHE A 56 -32.22 -3.32 -12.33
N GLU A 57 -31.01 -3.83 -12.09
CA GLU A 57 -30.74 -5.18 -11.58
C GLU A 57 -29.99 -5.10 -10.26
N PHE A 58 -30.25 -6.06 -9.36
CA PHE A 58 -29.48 -6.21 -8.13
C PHE A 58 -28.03 -6.58 -8.46
N ARG A 59 -27.07 -5.81 -7.94
CA ARG A 59 -25.64 -6.11 -8.00
C ARG A 59 -25.09 -6.13 -6.58
N GLY A 60 -24.38 -7.20 -6.22
CA GLY A 60 -23.64 -7.26 -4.98
C GLY A 60 -22.47 -6.27 -4.98
N ASP A 61 -21.99 -5.94 -3.80
CA ASP A 61 -20.79 -5.13 -3.65
C ASP A 61 -19.55 -5.93 -4.06
N ASN A 62 -18.65 -5.27 -4.80
CA ASN A 62 -17.34 -5.85 -5.08
C ASN A 62 -16.52 -5.95 -3.77
N PRO A 63 -15.59 -6.91 -3.67
CA PRO A 63 -14.71 -7.00 -2.52
C PRO A 63 -13.94 -5.67 -2.32
N PRO A 64 -13.60 -5.34 -1.06
CA PRO A 64 -12.82 -4.16 -0.77
C PRO A 64 -11.46 -4.26 -1.48
N TYR A 65 -10.90 -3.11 -1.86
CA TYR A 65 -9.57 -3.09 -2.46
C TYR A 65 -8.50 -3.17 -1.38
N GLY A 66 -7.80 -4.29 -1.39
CA GLY A 66 -6.70 -4.59 -0.50
C GLY A 66 -6.62 -6.07 -0.19
N ALA A 67 -5.50 -6.49 0.41
CA ALA A 67 -5.36 -7.83 0.95
C ALA A 67 -6.18 -7.95 2.23
N ILE A 68 -7.11 -8.90 2.25
CA ILE A 68 -7.91 -9.24 3.42
C ILE A 68 -7.07 -10.11 4.33
N ILE A 69 -6.71 -9.57 5.48
CA ILE A 69 -5.95 -10.25 6.52
C ILE A 69 -6.90 -10.54 7.65
N ASN A 70 -7.08 -11.82 7.97
CA ASN A 70 -7.88 -12.24 9.10
C ASN A 70 -6.96 -12.69 10.24
N PHE A 71 -7.30 -12.33 11.47
CA PHE A 71 -6.56 -12.76 12.65
C PHE A 71 -7.50 -12.92 13.86
N PHE A 72 -7.12 -13.78 14.80
CA PHE A 72 -7.87 -14.04 16.02
C PHE A 72 -7.22 -13.34 17.21
N SER A 73 -8.05 -12.75 18.07
CA SER A 73 -7.63 -12.23 19.37
C SER A 73 -8.45 -12.84 20.51
N ASN A 74 -7.80 -13.24 21.59
CA ASN A 74 -8.44 -13.85 22.75
C ASN A 74 -9.09 -12.83 23.71
N SER A 75 -8.77 -11.54 23.56
CA SER A 75 -9.19 -10.45 24.43
C SER A 75 -9.20 -9.13 23.67
N ASN A 76 -9.87 -8.11 24.21
CA ASN A 76 -9.83 -6.78 23.62
C ASN A 76 -8.47 -6.13 23.93
N LYS A 77 -7.67 -5.85 22.91
CA LYS A 77 -6.30 -5.35 23.04
C LYS A 77 -5.97 -4.39 21.91
N LYS A 78 -4.99 -3.52 22.11
CA LYS A 78 -4.39 -2.75 21.02
C LYS A 78 -3.11 -3.41 20.54
N GLY A 79 -2.73 -3.08 19.32
CA GLY A 79 -1.48 -3.51 18.72
C GLY A 79 -1.18 -2.70 17.47
N GLU A 80 -0.10 -3.08 16.81
CA GLU A 80 0.32 -2.51 15.54
C GLU A 80 0.42 -3.62 14.51
N ILE A 81 -0.15 -3.39 13.33
CA ILE A 81 0.10 -4.23 12.16
C ILE A 81 1.22 -3.59 11.33
N SER A 82 2.24 -4.36 11.01
CA SER A 82 3.37 -3.97 10.17
C SER A 82 3.49 -4.95 9.01
N ILE A 83 3.61 -4.43 7.79
CA ILE A 83 3.76 -5.22 6.57
C ILE A 83 5.01 -4.75 5.86
N SER A 84 5.88 -5.68 5.49
CA SER A 84 7.14 -5.39 4.83
C SER A 84 7.35 -6.22 3.58
N ASN A 85 8.25 -5.76 2.72
CA ASN A 85 8.84 -6.62 1.71
C ASN A 85 9.75 -7.67 2.39
N LEU A 86 10.10 -8.73 1.66
CA LEU A 86 10.97 -9.79 2.21
C LEU A 86 12.35 -9.30 2.66
N ALA A 87 12.84 -8.20 2.07
CA ALA A 87 14.11 -7.59 2.46
C ALA A 87 14.00 -6.70 3.71
N GLU A 88 12.78 -6.49 4.23
CA GLU A 88 12.49 -5.65 5.40
C GLU A 88 13.07 -4.22 5.27
N THR A 89 13.03 -3.68 4.05
CA THR A 89 13.51 -2.33 3.74
C THR A 89 12.37 -1.32 3.66
N ASN A 90 11.16 -1.77 3.32
CA ASN A 90 10.00 -0.93 3.10
C ASN A 90 8.85 -1.45 3.95
N PHE A 91 8.17 -0.55 4.64
CA PHE A 91 7.16 -0.91 5.64
C PHE A 91 5.85 -0.18 5.42
N TYR A 92 4.77 -0.81 5.81
CA TYR A 92 3.48 -0.20 6.06
C TYR A 92 3.13 -0.52 7.50
N SER A 93 2.87 0.49 8.34
CA SER A 93 2.44 0.24 9.70
C SER A 93 1.18 1.00 10.06
N LYS A 94 0.36 0.39 10.93
CA LYS A 94 -0.89 1.00 11.40
C LYS A 94 -1.27 0.45 12.77
N GLU A 95 -1.70 1.34 13.64
CA GLU A 95 -2.31 0.96 14.91
C GLU A 95 -3.68 0.29 14.68
N ILE A 96 -3.92 -0.81 15.39
CA ILE A 96 -5.15 -1.59 15.34
C ILE A 96 -5.72 -1.80 16.74
N ASN A 97 -7.04 -1.64 16.86
CA ASN A 97 -7.79 -2.04 18.04
C ASN A 97 -8.43 -3.39 17.74
N MET A 98 -8.11 -4.40 18.53
CA MET A 98 -8.59 -5.77 18.35
C MET A 98 -9.68 -6.06 19.35
N ILE A 99 -10.74 -6.70 18.86
CA ILE A 99 -11.84 -7.19 19.67
C ILE A 99 -11.63 -8.70 19.86
N LYS A 100 -12.07 -9.23 21.00
CA LYS A 100 -12.10 -10.68 21.24
C LYS A 100 -12.87 -11.37 20.12
N GLY A 101 -12.24 -12.33 19.45
CA GLY A 101 -12.78 -13.05 18.31
C GLY A 101 -11.97 -12.83 17.03
N ILE A 102 -12.63 -13.03 15.88
CA ILE A 102 -12.02 -12.83 14.56
C ILE A 102 -12.07 -11.34 14.22
N ASN A 103 -10.93 -10.81 13.80
CA ASN A 103 -10.75 -9.46 13.32
C ASN A 103 -10.26 -9.51 11.87
N ARG A 104 -10.56 -8.44 11.12
CA ARG A 104 -10.19 -8.30 9.71
C ARG A 104 -9.50 -6.96 9.50
N PHE A 105 -8.34 -7.00 8.87
CA PHE A 105 -7.62 -5.82 8.38
C PHE A 105 -7.53 -5.88 6.86
N ILE A 106 -7.66 -4.72 6.20
CA ILE A 106 -7.55 -4.62 4.74
C ILE A 106 -6.33 -3.78 4.43
N TRP A 107 -5.29 -4.42 3.91
CA TRP A 107 -4.06 -3.73 3.52
C TRP A 107 -4.18 -3.19 2.08
N PRO A 108 -4.05 -1.87 1.85
CA PRO A 108 -4.31 -1.25 0.54
C PRO A 108 -3.22 -1.49 -0.54
N PHE A 109 -2.37 -2.51 -0.37
CA PHE A 109 -1.23 -2.80 -1.27
C PHE A 109 -0.24 -1.65 -1.40
N THR A 110 0.01 -0.93 -0.30
CA THR A 110 0.96 0.18 -0.29
C THR A 110 2.04 -0.04 0.75
N LEU A 111 3.28 0.31 0.42
CA LEU A 111 4.41 0.42 1.35
C LEU A 111 4.97 1.84 1.34
N GLU A 112 5.72 2.18 2.37
CA GLU A 112 6.49 3.42 2.46
C GLU A 112 7.93 3.21 1.97
N ARG A 113 8.42 4.20 1.22
CA ARG A 113 9.82 4.29 0.78
C ARG A 113 10.74 4.59 1.94
N ASN A 114 11.94 4.01 1.89
CA ASN A 114 12.95 4.21 2.92
C ASN A 114 13.75 5.51 2.70
N GLU A 115 14.60 5.83 3.69
CA GLU A 115 15.43 7.02 3.66
C GLU A 115 16.50 6.99 2.56
N ASN A 116 17.01 5.81 2.21
CA ASN A 116 17.99 5.65 1.13
C ASN A 116 17.38 5.98 -0.24
N GLU A 117 16.15 5.52 -0.51
CA GLU A 117 15.40 5.86 -1.72
C GLU A 117 15.09 7.36 -1.77
N PHE A 118 14.75 7.96 -0.62
CA PHE A 118 14.57 9.40 -0.51
C PHE A 118 15.86 10.16 -0.85
N TYR A 119 16.99 9.72 -0.29
CA TYR A 119 18.30 10.34 -0.53
C TYR A 119 18.71 10.22 -2.00
N ASN A 120 18.55 9.04 -2.61
CA ASN A 120 18.83 8.83 -4.04
C ASN A 120 17.96 9.72 -4.93
N TYR A 121 16.67 9.86 -4.59
CA TYR A 121 15.76 10.76 -5.31
C TYR A 121 16.18 12.22 -5.18
N LYS A 122 16.63 12.64 -4.00
CA LYS A 122 17.17 13.99 -3.75
C LYS A 122 18.45 14.25 -4.54
N LEU A 123 19.40 13.32 -4.48
CA LEU A 123 20.69 13.40 -5.18
C LEU A 123 20.50 13.58 -6.68
N LYS A 124 19.58 12.83 -7.29
CA LYS A 124 19.27 12.95 -8.72
C LYS A 124 19.00 14.39 -9.14
N PHE A 125 18.27 15.16 -8.35
CA PHE A 125 17.98 16.56 -8.69
C PHE A 125 19.11 17.52 -8.35
N ILE A 126 19.89 17.25 -7.31
CA ILE A 126 21.10 18.01 -7.02
C ILE A 126 22.06 17.92 -8.21
N ASP A 127 22.28 16.72 -8.74
CA ASP A 127 23.17 16.50 -9.88
C ASP A 127 22.58 17.05 -11.18
N LEU A 128 21.25 16.99 -11.35
CA LEU A 128 20.57 17.65 -12.46
C LEU A 128 20.75 19.17 -12.44
N VAL A 129 20.64 19.81 -11.28
CA VAL A 129 20.89 21.26 -11.16
C VAL A 129 22.33 21.60 -11.52
N LYS A 130 23.32 20.82 -11.05
CA LYS A 130 24.74 21.00 -11.43
C LYS A 130 24.96 20.85 -12.94
N LEU A 131 24.32 19.85 -13.55
CA LEU A 131 24.38 19.65 -15.01
C LEU A 131 23.78 20.85 -15.76
N LEU A 132 22.63 21.36 -15.32
CA LEU A 132 22.02 22.54 -15.90
C LEU A 132 22.87 23.81 -15.70
N GLN A 133 23.63 23.94 -14.60
CA GLN A 133 24.53 25.10 -14.41
C GLN A 133 25.61 25.19 -15.49
N ASN A 134 26.03 24.05 -16.04
CA ASN A 134 27.04 24.01 -17.10
C ASN A 134 26.46 24.32 -18.49
N ILE A 135 25.21 23.95 -18.73
CA ILE A 135 24.60 23.95 -20.07
C ILE A 135 23.61 25.11 -20.27
N ALA A 136 22.89 25.52 -19.23
CA ALA A 136 21.83 26.51 -19.33
C ALA A 136 22.36 27.93 -19.52
N ILE A 137 21.65 28.72 -20.32
CA ILE A 137 21.93 30.14 -20.57
C ILE A 137 21.58 30.97 -19.34
N ASP A 138 20.41 30.75 -18.71
CA ASP A 138 19.97 31.44 -17.49
C ASP A 138 20.46 30.73 -16.22
N LYS A 139 21.70 31.04 -15.82
CA LYS A 139 22.38 30.44 -14.66
C LYS A 139 21.95 31.04 -13.32
N LYS A 140 21.64 32.34 -13.27
CA LYS A 140 21.32 33.05 -12.01
C LYS A 140 20.11 32.49 -11.28
N ASN A 141 19.16 31.93 -12.02
CA ASN A 141 17.96 31.37 -11.42
C ASN A 141 18.12 29.91 -10.93
N LEU A 142 19.19 29.20 -11.31
CA LEU A 142 19.44 27.83 -10.88
C LEU A 142 19.78 27.72 -9.40
N GLU A 143 20.45 28.74 -8.84
CA GLU A 143 20.83 28.80 -7.42
C GLU A 143 19.63 28.75 -6.46
N LYS A 144 18.44 29.17 -6.92
CA LYS A 144 17.19 29.11 -6.15
C LYS A 144 16.68 27.68 -5.98
N PHE A 145 17.14 26.74 -6.82
CA PHE A 145 16.69 25.35 -6.81
C PHE A 145 17.60 24.48 -5.94
N ASP A 146 17.65 24.79 -4.64
CA ASP A 146 18.38 23.99 -3.67
C ASP A 146 17.52 22.84 -3.12
N PHE A 147 17.95 21.61 -3.40
CA PHE A 147 17.32 20.39 -2.92
C PHE A 147 17.89 19.89 -1.59
N ASN A 148 19.06 20.37 -1.13
CA ASN A 148 19.76 19.83 0.04
C ASN A 148 18.90 19.88 1.32
N ASN A 149 18.21 21.01 1.49
CA ASN A 149 17.41 21.33 2.66
C ASN A 149 16.01 20.69 2.66
N LYS A 150 15.63 19.92 1.63
CA LYS A 150 14.29 19.32 1.55
C LYS A 150 14.21 18.05 2.40
N LYS A 151 13.16 17.95 3.21
CA LYS A 151 12.96 16.87 4.18
C LYS A 151 11.90 15.84 3.75
N SER A 152 11.11 16.16 2.72
CA SER A 152 10.02 15.28 2.27
C SER A 152 9.97 15.12 0.76
N PHE A 153 9.47 13.96 0.29
CA PHE A 153 9.23 13.72 -1.14
C PHE A 153 8.32 14.79 -1.76
N ARG A 154 7.37 15.32 -1.00
CA ARG A 154 6.45 16.39 -1.44
C ARG A 154 7.20 17.69 -1.72
N GLU A 155 8.10 18.10 -0.83
CA GLU A 155 8.93 19.29 -1.03
C GLU A 155 9.84 19.16 -2.24
N ILE A 156 10.48 18.00 -2.41
CA ILE A 156 11.30 17.70 -3.59
C ILE A 156 10.43 17.81 -4.85
N ASN A 157 9.24 17.21 -4.84
CA ASN A 157 8.33 17.24 -6.00
C ASN A 157 7.83 18.64 -6.34
N LEU A 158 7.60 19.50 -5.33
CA LEU A 158 7.20 20.89 -5.53
C LEU A 158 8.33 21.67 -6.22
N LEU A 159 9.56 21.55 -5.71
CA LEU A 159 10.72 22.25 -6.27
C LEU A 159 11.11 21.69 -7.65
N ARG A 160 11.02 20.37 -7.83
CA ARG A 160 11.11 19.69 -9.12
C ARG A 160 10.11 20.25 -10.13
N LYS A 161 8.85 20.48 -9.73
CA LYS A 161 7.84 21.05 -10.62
C LYS A 161 8.26 22.44 -11.08
N ASN A 162 8.65 23.32 -10.15
CA ASN A 162 9.08 24.67 -10.49
C ASN A 162 10.33 24.68 -11.40
N LEU A 163 11.25 23.73 -11.19
CA LEU A 163 12.44 23.59 -12.02
C LEU A 163 12.07 23.12 -13.44
N LEU A 164 11.18 22.13 -13.54
CA LEU A 164 10.65 21.62 -14.81
C LEU A 164 9.86 22.68 -15.58
N ASP A 165 9.01 23.47 -14.91
CA ASP A 165 8.22 24.53 -15.54
C ASP A 165 9.13 25.62 -16.15
N LYS A 166 10.33 25.81 -15.60
CA LYS A 166 11.28 26.83 -16.06
C LYS A 166 12.28 26.34 -17.12
N TYR A 167 12.79 25.11 -16.99
CA TYR A 167 13.85 24.58 -17.86
C TYR A 167 13.35 23.50 -18.84
N GLY A 168 12.07 23.17 -18.80
CA GLY A 168 11.46 22.17 -19.68
C GLY A 168 11.69 20.73 -19.22
N MET A 169 10.91 19.80 -19.77
CA MET A 169 10.95 18.38 -19.35
C MET A 169 12.01 17.54 -20.08
N TYR A 170 12.47 18.00 -21.25
CA TYR A 170 13.35 17.26 -22.15
C TYR A 170 14.60 18.07 -22.50
N ALA A 171 15.73 17.39 -22.62
CA ALA A 171 16.96 17.93 -23.21
C ALA A 171 17.58 16.87 -24.10
N GLY A 172 17.98 17.22 -25.34
CA GLY A 172 18.55 16.27 -26.29
C GLY A 172 17.63 15.09 -26.67
N GLY A 173 16.31 15.25 -26.54
CA GLY A 173 15.34 14.17 -26.79
C GLY A 173 15.09 13.24 -25.60
N GLU A 174 15.81 13.41 -24.49
CA GLU A 174 15.67 12.57 -23.29
C GLU A 174 14.91 13.28 -22.16
N LYS A 175 14.16 12.49 -21.38
CA LYS A 175 13.42 12.99 -20.21
C LYS A 175 14.34 13.12 -19.00
N ILE A 176 14.92 14.30 -18.81
CA ILE A 176 15.92 14.57 -17.76
C ILE A 176 15.36 14.49 -16.33
N PHE A 177 14.09 14.83 -16.09
CA PHE A 177 13.50 14.89 -14.74
C PHE A 177 12.99 13.55 -14.19
N GLY A 178 12.81 12.52 -15.03
CA GLY A 178 12.16 11.25 -14.67
C GLY A 178 10.74 11.41 -14.12
N ASP A 179 10.20 10.35 -13.51
CA ASP A 179 8.87 10.36 -12.90
C ASP A 179 8.86 10.92 -11.48
N LYS A 180 7.67 11.34 -11.04
CA LYS A 180 7.46 11.78 -9.65
C LYS A 180 7.43 10.57 -8.74
N ILE A 181 8.17 10.64 -7.65
CA ILE A 181 8.22 9.61 -6.62
C ILE A 181 7.54 10.15 -5.36
N TYR A 182 6.72 9.32 -4.71
CA TYR A 182 6.01 9.66 -3.48
C TYR A 182 6.54 8.85 -2.29
N LYS A 183 6.21 9.24 -1.07
CA LYS A 183 6.56 8.45 0.12
C LYS A 183 5.94 7.05 0.04
N ASN A 184 4.65 6.99 -0.29
CA ASN A 184 3.93 5.73 -0.40
C ASN A 184 3.93 5.27 -1.86
N PHE A 185 4.02 3.96 -2.07
CA PHE A 185 3.95 3.37 -3.40
C PHE A 185 3.12 2.09 -3.39
N ASN A 186 2.51 1.81 -4.54
CA ASN A 186 1.84 0.54 -4.76
C ASN A 186 2.89 -0.55 -4.93
N ILE A 187 2.67 -1.67 -4.28
CA ILE A 187 3.55 -2.82 -4.38
C ILE A 187 3.43 -3.53 -5.74
N SER A 188 4.44 -4.33 -6.07
CA SER A 188 4.40 -5.28 -7.18
C SER A 188 3.92 -6.65 -6.70
N PRO A 189 3.42 -7.54 -7.58
CA PRO A 189 3.10 -8.92 -7.21
C PRO A 189 4.32 -9.62 -6.58
N GLY A 190 4.08 -10.40 -5.54
CA GLY A 190 5.12 -11.06 -4.77
C GLY A 190 4.70 -11.44 -3.35
N LYS A 191 5.69 -11.83 -2.56
CA LYS A 191 5.51 -12.23 -1.16
C LYS A 191 5.85 -11.07 -0.23
N TYR A 192 5.00 -10.86 0.76
CA TYR A 192 5.15 -9.79 1.76
C TYR A 192 5.01 -10.39 3.16
N LYS A 193 5.85 -9.92 4.09
CA LYS A 193 5.80 -10.38 5.48
C LYS A 193 4.84 -9.49 6.24
N ILE A 194 3.86 -10.10 6.89
CA ILE A 194 2.98 -9.43 7.83
C ILE A 194 3.43 -9.76 9.25
N THR A 195 3.40 -8.77 10.12
CA THR A 195 3.69 -8.89 11.55
C THR A 195 2.64 -8.10 12.33
N ILE A 196 2.02 -8.73 13.33
CA ILE A 196 1.16 -8.06 14.31
C ILE A 196 1.90 -8.08 15.64
N THR A 197 2.15 -6.90 16.19
CA THR A 197 2.79 -6.71 17.49
C THR A 197 1.75 -6.19 18.48
N LEU A 198 1.53 -6.93 19.56
CA LEU A 198 0.62 -6.53 20.63
C LEU A 198 1.31 -5.64 21.67
N GLU A 199 0.54 -4.88 22.46
CA GLU A 199 1.06 -4.09 23.59
C GLU A 199 1.80 -4.94 24.64
N ASN A 200 1.43 -6.22 24.80
CA ASN A 200 2.13 -7.17 25.67
C ASN A 200 3.37 -7.82 25.03
N GLN A 201 3.90 -7.23 23.94
CA GLN A 201 5.07 -7.71 23.17
C GLN A 201 4.90 -9.08 22.52
N GLU A 202 3.67 -9.61 22.48
CA GLU A 202 3.36 -10.83 21.73
C GLU A 202 3.37 -10.49 20.23
N VAL A 203 4.10 -11.27 19.44
CA VAL A 203 4.28 -11.02 18.00
C VAL A 203 3.81 -12.24 17.21
N PHE A 204 3.00 -11.99 16.18
CA PHE A 204 2.61 -13.00 15.20
C PHE A 204 3.04 -12.53 13.83
N SER A 205 3.58 -13.44 13.02
CA SER A 205 3.95 -13.13 11.65
C SER A 205 3.47 -14.19 10.68
N ASP A 206 3.19 -13.78 9.45
CA ASP A 206 2.81 -14.66 8.34
C ASP A 206 3.33 -14.07 7.02
N ILE A 207 3.16 -14.80 5.92
CA ILE A 207 3.51 -14.37 4.57
C ILE A 207 2.24 -14.24 3.74
N ILE A 208 2.01 -13.04 3.20
CA ILE A 208 0.93 -12.75 2.26
C ILE A 208 1.47 -12.84 0.84
N ILE A 209 0.70 -13.45 -0.05
CA ILE A 209 0.98 -13.52 -1.48
C ILE A 209 0.03 -12.56 -2.20
N VAL A 210 0.59 -11.67 -3.02
CA VAL A 210 -0.12 -10.68 -3.83
C VAL A 210 0.20 -10.88 -5.30
#